data_AF-A0AAV9F0M4-F1
#
_entry.id   AF-A0AAV9F0M4-F1
#
_cell.length_a   1.000
_cell.length_b   1.000
_cell.length_c   1.000
_cell.angle_alpha   90.00
_cell.angle_beta   90.00
_cell.angle_gamma   90.00
#
_symmetry.space_group_name_H-M   'P 1'
#
loop_
_entity.id
_entity.type
_entity.pdbx_description
1 polymer ?
#
loop_
_entity_poly.entity_id
_entity_poly.type
_entity_poly.pdbx_seq_one_letter_code
_entity_poly.pdbx_strand_id
1 'polypeptide(L)'
;MLKWGHINTTHCCSGSLDNLSRSLASHANQTQELFLNRQNWSQCEPQYDQTHAPSIAPCNFDEFYNGSSICSTKIMTNLTSNGGKAAFDALLANCSQFGISSSTPSSQLYDGHVFEDACSACKSAMSYMIDNITKSLGVSDNHTEVEICTLAVVVAFTARQIKDDVLIGDFYRCLSALDREDSANNEQWSGLYRFSIAEIDNAISYYSPRLSLGSGSAGRVFKGVLPSGQIVAIKQIYKSAMSDSFTREVEGLSRIRHPNLVCLFGE
;
A
#
# COMPACT_ATOMS: atom_id res chain seq x y z
N MET A 1 6.80 -6.40 13.22
CA MET A 1 6.71 -5.03 12.66
C MET A 1 5.76 -5.14 11.49
N LEU A 2 4.52 -4.63 11.61
CA LEU A 2 3.58 -4.64 10.49
C LEU A 2 4.06 -3.69 9.42
N LYS A 3 4.17 -4.20 8.21
CA LYS A 3 4.71 -3.45 7.08
C LYS A 3 3.66 -3.31 5.99
N TRP A 4 2.54 -2.64 6.30
CA TRP A 4 1.57 -2.25 5.26
C TRP A 4 2.28 -1.42 4.17
N GLY A 5 3.22 -0.55 4.58
CA GLY A 5 4.10 0.21 3.69
C GLY A 5 5.30 -0.51 3.06
N HIS A 6 5.53 -1.82 3.30
CA HIS A 6 6.52 -2.59 2.53
C HIS A 6 5.91 -3.59 1.56
N ILE A 7 4.58 -3.73 1.46
CA ILE A 7 4.02 -4.34 0.23
C ILE A 7 4.59 -3.50 -0.89
N ASN A 8 5.47 -4.08 -1.72
CA ASN A 8 6.46 -3.46 -2.62
C ASN A 8 5.80 -2.54 -3.66
N THR A 9 5.18 -1.51 -3.16
CA THR A 9 4.22 -0.63 -3.80
C THR A 9 4.68 0.73 -3.33
N THR A 10 4.94 1.60 -4.29
CA THR A 10 5.42 2.93 -3.95
C THR A 10 4.39 3.69 -3.14
N HIS A 11 4.80 4.76 -2.47
CA HIS A 11 3.87 5.65 -1.76
C HIS A 11 2.69 6.12 -2.65
N CYS A 12 2.88 6.09 -3.98
CA CYS A 12 1.88 6.34 -5.02
C CYS A 12 0.80 5.27 -5.18
N CYS A 13 1.02 4.06 -4.69
CA CYS A 13 0.16 2.89 -4.87
C CYS A 13 -0.71 2.57 -3.66
N SER A 14 -0.51 3.27 -2.53
CA SER A 14 -1.29 3.08 -1.29
C SER A 14 -2.81 3.13 -1.53
N GLY A 15 -3.31 4.17 -2.22
CA GLY A 15 -4.74 4.25 -2.54
C GLY A 15 -5.25 3.16 -3.50
N SER A 16 -4.40 2.73 -4.44
CA SER A 16 -4.73 1.61 -5.33
C SER A 16 -4.79 0.29 -4.59
N LEU A 17 -3.91 0.09 -3.60
CA LEU A 17 -3.88 -1.09 -2.73
C LEU A 17 -5.11 -1.15 -1.81
N ASP A 18 -5.53 -0.02 -1.25
CA ASP A 18 -6.75 0.09 -0.45
C ASP A 18 -8.00 -0.26 -1.29
N ASN A 19 -8.07 0.22 -2.53
CA ASN A 19 -9.18 -0.10 -3.44
C ASN A 19 -9.16 -1.57 -3.89
N LEU A 20 -7.98 -2.11 -4.20
CA LEU A 20 -7.81 -3.51 -4.55
C LEU A 20 -8.27 -4.42 -3.40
N SER A 21 -7.77 -4.18 -2.20
CA SER A 21 -8.09 -4.97 -1.01
C SER A 21 -9.59 -4.92 -0.65
N ARG A 22 -10.25 -3.75 -0.76
CA ARG A 22 -11.72 -3.64 -0.63
C ARG A 22 -12.47 -4.42 -1.71
N SER A 23 -12.00 -4.39 -2.95
CA SER A 23 -12.62 -5.11 -4.07
C SER A 23 -12.50 -6.62 -3.88
N LEU A 24 -11.31 -7.11 -3.49
CA LEU A 24 -11.07 -8.49 -3.12
C LEU A 24 -11.91 -8.91 -1.91
N ALA A 25 -12.12 -8.03 -0.94
CA ALA A 25 -12.98 -8.31 0.22
C ALA A 25 -14.45 -8.49 -0.18
N SER A 26 -14.94 -7.69 -1.13
CA SER A 26 -16.28 -7.86 -1.71
C SER A 26 -16.43 -9.21 -2.43
N HIS A 27 -15.42 -9.59 -3.22
CA HIS A 27 -15.35 -10.91 -3.82
C HIS A 27 -15.36 -12.02 -2.75
N ALA A 28 -14.47 -11.93 -1.77
CA ALA A 28 -14.31 -12.92 -0.72
C ALA A 28 -15.56 -13.11 0.14
N ASN A 29 -16.32 -12.05 0.40
CA ASN A 29 -17.59 -12.14 1.10
C ASN A 29 -18.61 -12.99 0.32
N GLN A 30 -18.57 -12.95 -1.02
CA GLN A 30 -19.49 -13.71 -1.88
C GLN A 30 -19.03 -15.15 -2.14
N THR A 31 -17.72 -15.37 -2.35
CA THR A 31 -17.17 -16.65 -2.82
C THR A 31 -16.48 -17.48 -1.74
N GLN A 32 -16.15 -16.86 -0.59
CA GLN A 32 -15.23 -17.40 0.42
C GLN A 32 -13.78 -17.60 -0.08
N GLU A 33 -13.43 -17.06 -1.25
CA GLU A 33 -12.05 -17.04 -1.77
C GLU A 33 -11.46 -15.64 -1.61
N LEU A 34 -10.30 -15.51 -0.96
CA LEU A 34 -9.70 -14.19 -0.72
C LEU A 34 -9.11 -13.55 -1.99
N PHE A 35 -8.57 -14.38 -2.87
CA PHE A 35 -7.92 -13.95 -4.10
C PHE A 35 -8.61 -14.57 -5.31
N LEU A 36 -8.65 -13.81 -6.39
CA LEU A 36 -9.10 -14.30 -7.69
C LEU A 36 -8.10 -15.34 -8.22
N ASN A 37 -8.57 -16.30 -9.01
CA ASN A 37 -7.67 -17.14 -9.79
C ASN A 37 -6.94 -16.33 -10.88
N ARG A 38 -5.87 -16.88 -11.45
CA ARG A 38 -5.04 -16.19 -12.45
C ARG A 38 -5.82 -15.73 -13.70
N GLN A 39 -6.79 -16.52 -14.15
CA GLN A 39 -7.58 -16.18 -15.34
C GLN A 39 -8.48 -14.96 -15.09
N ASN A 40 -9.20 -14.95 -13.97
CA ASN A 40 -10.03 -13.83 -13.57
C ASN A 40 -9.19 -12.59 -13.24
N TRP A 41 -8.03 -12.78 -12.61
CA TRP A 41 -7.09 -11.69 -12.33
C TRP A 41 -6.67 -10.95 -13.62
N SER A 42 -6.30 -11.69 -14.67
CA SER A 42 -5.95 -11.12 -15.98
C SER A 42 -7.09 -10.39 -16.69
N GLN A 43 -8.35 -10.62 -16.27
CA GLN A 43 -9.52 -9.89 -16.78
C GLN A 43 -9.85 -8.63 -15.96
N CYS A 44 -9.34 -8.55 -14.72
CA CYS A 44 -9.45 -7.37 -13.86
C CYS A 44 -8.39 -6.31 -14.19
N GLU A 45 -7.36 -6.66 -14.94
CA GLU A 45 -6.42 -5.70 -15.51
C GLU A 45 -7.18 -4.84 -16.54
N PRO A 46 -7.33 -3.52 -16.32
CA PRO A 46 -8.14 -2.70 -17.21
C PRO A 46 -7.55 -2.77 -18.63
N GLN A 47 -8.38 -3.09 -19.63
CA GLN A 47 -8.03 -2.88 -21.03
C GLN A 47 -7.69 -1.40 -21.19
N TYR A 48 -6.39 -1.15 -21.30
CA TYR A 48 -5.79 0.16 -21.13
C TYR A 48 -6.08 1.03 -22.37
N ASP A 49 -7.18 1.79 -22.35
CA ASP A 49 -7.31 2.91 -23.27
C ASP A 49 -6.34 4.01 -22.81
N GLN A 50 -5.38 4.34 -23.67
CA GLN A 50 -4.17 5.12 -23.36
C GLN A 50 -4.41 6.58 -22.95
N THR A 51 -5.65 7.00 -22.68
CA THR A 51 -5.96 8.43 -22.73
C THR A 51 -6.21 9.11 -21.39
N HIS A 52 -6.88 8.54 -20.35
CA HIS A 52 -7.32 9.42 -19.24
C HIS A 52 -7.46 8.83 -17.81
N ALA A 53 -6.81 7.72 -17.45
CA ALA A 53 -6.80 7.25 -16.05
C ALA A 53 -5.36 6.95 -15.55
N PRO A 54 -4.99 7.33 -14.30
CA PRO A 54 -3.70 6.93 -13.73
C PRO A 54 -3.63 5.40 -13.65
N SER A 55 -2.62 4.83 -14.30
CA SER A 55 -2.39 3.38 -14.35
C SER A 55 -2.21 2.77 -12.97
N ILE A 56 -2.85 1.62 -12.71
CA ILE A 56 -2.53 0.76 -11.56
C ILE A 56 -1.42 -0.27 -11.91
N ALA A 57 -1.16 -0.53 -13.20
CA ALA A 57 -0.04 -1.35 -13.67
C ALA A 57 1.33 -1.02 -13.00
N PRO A 58 1.70 0.24 -12.72
CA PRO A 58 2.94 0.57 -11.98
C PRO A 58 3.01 0.07 -10.54
N CYS A 59 1.90 -0.40 -9.97
CA CYS A 59 1.86 -0.91 -8.60
C CYS A 59 2.22 -2.39 -8.49
N ASN A 60 2.44 -3.09 -9.61
CA ASN A 60 2.93 -4.46 -9.68
C ASN A 60 2.13 -5.43 -8.78
N PHE A 61 0.80 -5.33 -8.82
CA PHE A 61 -0.11 -6.19 -8.05
C PHE A 61 -0.26 -7.60 -8.66
N ASP A 62 0.49 -7.92 -9.70
CA ASP A 62 0.32 -9.12 -10.55
C ASP A 62 0.51 -10.44 -9.81
N GLU A 63 1.08 -10.41 -8.60
CA GLU A 63 1.29 -11.58 -7.75
C GLU A 63 0.13 -11.81 -6.74
N PHE A 64 -0.92 -10.99 -6.72
CA PHE A 64 -2.04 -11.11 -5.78
C PHE A 64 -3.20 -11.99 -6.29
N TYR A 65 -2.87 -13.09 -6.95
CA TYR A 65 -3.84 -14.10 -7.37
C TYR A 65 -3.68 -15.41 -6.60
N ASN A 66 -4.75 -16.18 -6.51
CA ASN A 66 -4.75 -17.50 -5.87
C ASN A 66 -3.81 -18.45 -6.64
N GLY A 67 -2.82 -19.00 -5.95
CA GLY A 67 -1.82 -19.91 -6.50
C GLY A 67 -0.48 -19.27 -6.85
N SER A 68 -0.32 -17.95 -6.69
CA SER A 68 0.97 -17.26 -6.87
C SER A 68 1.99 -17.62 -5.78
N SER A 69 1.49 -17.93 -4.59
CA SER A 69 2.30 -18.15 -3.38
C SER A 69 1.66 -19.16 -2.41
N ILE A 70 2.43 -19.60 -1.42
CA ILE A 70 1.94 -20.45 -0.32
C ILE A 70 0.82 -19.73 0.44
N CYS A 71 1.02 -18.46 0.80
CA CYS A 71 0.00 -17.63 1.44
C CYS A 71 -1.26 -17.51 0.58
N SER A 72 -1.14 -17.18 -0.71
CA SER A 72 -2.30 -17.03 -1.60
C SER A 72 -3.18 -18.28 -1.67
N THR A 73 -2.57 -19.47 -1.49
CA THR A 73 -3.23 -20.77 -1.64
C THR A 73 -3.79 -21.30 -0.31
N LYS A 74 -3.02 -21.18 0.78
CA LYS A 74 -3.29 -21.91 2.04
C LYS A 74 -3.87 -21.05 3.15
N ILE A 75 -3.95 -19.74 2.97
CA ILE A 75 -4.33 -18.85 4.07
C ILE A 75 -5.73 -19.12 4.61
N MET A 76 -6.74 -19.34 3.76
CA MET A 76 -8.12 -19.56 4.24
C MET A 76 -8.21 -20.77 5.17
N THR A 77 -7.52 -21.87 4.83
CA THR A 77 -7.47 -23.06 5.69
C THR A 77 -6.76 -22.79 7.03
N ASN A 78 -5.73 -21.95 7.04
CA ASN A 78 -5.02 -21.57 8.26
C ASN A 78 -5.85 -20.64 9.15
N LEU A 79 -6.54 -19.65 8.55
CA LEU A 79 -7.47 -18.75 9.24
C LEU A 79 -8.55 -19.53 9.99
N THR A 80 -9.00 -20.65 9.43
CA THR A 80 -10.04 -21.50 10.04
C THR A 80 -9.50 -22.58 10.99
N SER A 81 -8.18 -22.77 11.08
CA SER A 81 -7.58 -23.74 12.02
C SER A 81 -7.77 -23.30 13.48
N ASN A 82 -7.73 -24.21 14.45
CA ASN A 82 -7.94 -23.85 15.87
C ASN A 82 -7.02 -22.73 16.36
N GLY A 83 -5.74 -22.73 15.93
CA GLY A 83 -4.76 -21.70 16.28
C GLY A 83 -4.99 -20.39 15.52
N GLY A 84 -5.20 -20.46 14.20
CA GLY A 84 -5.43 -19.27 13.38
C GLY A 84 -6.78 -18.59 13.65
N LYS A 85 -7.81 -19.37 13.98
CA LYS A 85 -9.15 -18.86 14.32
C LYS A 85 -9.11 -18.00 15.59
N ALA A 86 -8.44 -18.47 16.64
CA ALA A 86 -8.33 -17.71 17.88
C ALA A 86 -7.59 -16.37 17.66
N ALA A 87 -6.52 -16.39 16.86
CA ALA A 87 -5.80 -15.17 16.48
C ALA A 87 -6.67 -14.23 15.63
N PHE A 88 -7.47 -14.77 14.71
CA PHE A 88 -8.34 -13.98 13.85
C PHE A 88 -9.54 -13.38 14.59
N ASP A 89 -10.12 -14.13 15.54
CA ASP A 89 -11.16 -13.64 16.44
C ASP A 89 -10.63 -12.48 17.31
N ALA A 90 -9.38 -12.58 17.78
CA ALA A 90 -8.71 -11.50 18.50
C ALA A 90 -8.47 -10.26 17.61
N LEU A 91 -8.11 -10.46 16.34
CA LEU A 91 -8.01 -9.39 15.35
C LEU A 91 -9.36 -8.67 15.18
N LEU A 92 -10.45 -9.42 14.98
CA LEU A 92 -11.78 -8.86 14.84
C LEU A 92 -12.18 -8.04 16.08
N ALA A 93 -11.91 -8.54 17.28
CA ALA A 93 -12.26 -7.86 18.52
C ALA A 93 -11.52 -6.53 18.71
N ASN A 94 -10.21 -6.49 18.43
CA ASN A 94 -9.39 -5.29 18.67
C ASN A 94 -9.53 -4.24 17.56
N CYS A 95 -9.72 -4.66 16.31
CA CYS A 95 -9.92 -3.76 15.18
C CYS A 95 -11.38 -3.31 14.99
N SER A 96 -12.28 -3.62 15.93
CA SER A 96 -13.68 -3.15 15.92
C SER A 96 -13.93 -1.99 16.89
N GLN A 97 -12.91 -1.49 17.59
CA GLN A 97 -13.08 -0.56 18.74
C GLN A 97 -12.83 0.92 18.42
N PHE A 98 -12.74 1.32 17.15
CA PHE A 98 -12.39 2.69 16.75
C PHE A 98 -13.33 3.79 17.27
N GLY A 99 -14.57 3.46 17.66
CA GLY A 99 -15.58 4.42 18.16
C GLY A 99 -16.19 4.12 19.54
N ILE A 100 -15.73 3.10 20.28
CA ILE A 100 -16.46 2.57 21.45
C ILE A 100 -16.16 3.32 22.77
N SER A 101 -15.11 4.13 22.87
CA SER A 101 -14.78 4.81 24.14
C SER A 101 -15.60 6.10 24.43
N SER A 102 -16.59 6.45 23.61
CA SER A 102 -17.45 7.63 23.83
C SER A 102 -18.84 7.26 24.38
N SER A 103 -18.89 6.63 25.55
CA SER A 103 -20.13 6.56 26.34
C SER A 103 -20.38 7.83 27.18
N THR A 104 -20.08 9.01 26.64
CA THR A 104 -20.48 10.31 27.20
C THR A 104 -21.02 11.22 26.09
N PRO A 105 -22.29 11.67 26.18
CA PRO A 105 -22.87 12.55 25.19
C PRO A 105 -22.47 14.00 25.51
N SER A 106 -21.38 14.48 24.91
CA SER A 106 -21.14 15.91 24.76
C SER A 106 -20.49 16.20 23.42
N SER A 107 -21.31 16.70 22.50
CA SER A 107 -20.99 17.72 21.48
C SER A 107 -19.53 17.82 21.02
N GLN A 108 -19.30 17.45 19.76
CA GLN A 108 -18.35 18.11 18.87
C GLN A 108 -16.89 18.22 19.36
N LEU A 109 -16.21 17.10 19.51
CA LEU A 109 -14.79 16.99 19.16
C LEU A 109 -14.47 15.50 18.98
N TYR A 110 -14.03 15.10 17.78
CA TYR A 110 -13.42 13.78 17.58
C TYR A 110 -12.12 13.81 18.40
N ASP A 111 -12.08 13.14 19.55
CA ASP A 111 -10.88 13.10 20.37
C ASP A 111 -9.85 12.19 19.70
N GLY A 112 -8.82 12.79 19.10
CA GLY A 112 -7.79 12.07 18.34
C GLY A 112 -7.12 10.95 19.15
N HIS A 113 -7.06 11.09 20.48
CA HIS A 113 -6.47 10.11 21.39
C HIS A 113 -7.23 8.77 21.40
N VAL A 114 -8.55 8.80 21.26
CA VAL A 114 -9.39 7.58 21.22
C VAL A 114 -9.06 6.71 20.00
N PHE A 115 -8.89 7.36 18.85
CA PHE A 115 -8.56 6.64 17.61
C PHE A 115 -7.15 6.06 17.68
N GLU A 116 -6.20 6.79 18.24
CA GLU A 116 -4.80 6.35 18.38
C GLU A 116 -4.69 5.10 19.26
N ASP A 117 -5.38 5.06 20.40
CA ASP A 117 -5.39 3.89 21.29
C ASP A 117 -6.03 2.66 20.62
N ALA A 118 -7.19 2.84 19.99
CA ALA A 118 -7.85 1.77 19.25
C ALA A 118 -7.01 1.29 18.06
N CYS A 119 -6.34 2.22 17.37
CA CYS A 119 -5.43 1.90 16.28
C CYS A 119 -4.19 1.14 16.76
N SER A 120 -3.61 1.50 17.90
CA SER A 120 -2.48 0.80 18.51
C SER A 120 -2.84 -0.65 18.92
N ALA A 121 -4.03 -0.85 19.48
CA ALA A 121 -4.54 -2.18 19.79
C ALA A 121 -4.80 -3.01 18.52
N CYS A 122 -5.46 -2.42 17.52
CA CYS A 122 -5.70 -3.04 16.22
C CYS A 122 -4.40 -3.43 15.51
N LYS A 123 -3.42 -2.52 15.49
CA LYS A 123 -2.06 -2.77 15.03
C LYS A 123 -1.46 -3.98 15.73
N SER A 124 -1.44 -4.02 17.05
CA SER A 124 -0.85 -5.14 17.79
C SER A 124 -1.51 -6.48 17.41
N ALA A 125 -2.84 -6.49 17.29
CA ALA A 125 -3.60 -7.68 16.89
C ALA A 125 -3.30 -8.13 15.45
N MET A 126 -3.16 -7.19 14.52
CA MET A 126 -2.75 -7.52 13.15
C MET A 126 -1.35 -8.13 13.07
N SER A 127 -0.38 -7.60 13.84
CA SER A 127 1.01 -8.10 13.85
C SER A 127 1.01 -9.53 14.34
N TYR A 128 0.30 -9.76 15.45
CA TYR A 128 0.14 -11.09 16.01
C TYR A 128 -0.49 -12.07 15.02
N MET A 129 -1.53 -11.64 14.29
CA MET A 129 -2.20 -12.46 13.30
C MET A 129 -1.28 -12.86 12.13
N ILE A 130 -0.55 -11.89 11.57
CA ILE A 130 0.38 -12.12 10.46
C ILE A 130 1.54 -13.02 10.91
N ASP A 131 2.10 -12.76 12.09
CA ASP A 131 3.16 -13.59 12.66
C ASP A 131 2.68 -15.03 12.89
N ASN A 132 1.44 -15.22 13.34
CA ASN A 132 0.85 -16.54 13.53
C ASN A 132 0.76 -17.31 12.21
N ILE A 133 0.20 -16.69 11.16
CA ILE A 133 0.03 -17.32 9.85
C ILE A 133 1.38 -17.61 9.21
N THR A 134 2.28 -16.62 9.17
CA THR A 134 3.57 -16.76 8.50
C THR A 134 4.45 -17.83 9.15
N LYS A 135 4.40 -17.96 10.48
CA LYS A 135 5.05 -19.06 11.21
C LYS A 135 4.39 -20.40 10.94
N SER A 136 3.05 -20.46 10.95
CA SER A 136 2.30 -21.70 10.66
C SER A 136 2.59 -22.23 9.24
N LEU A 137 2.77 -21.32 8.28
CA LEU A 137 3.11 -21.65 6.90
C LEU A 137 4.60 -21.86 6.64
N GLY A 138 5.48 -21.53 7.61
CA GLY A 138 6.93 -21.64 7.45
C GLY A 138 7.52 -20.64 6.45
N VAL A 139 6.90 -19.46 6.30
CA VAL A 139 7.26 -18.44 5.30
C VAL A 139 7.69 -17.11 5.90
N SER A 140 7.96 -17.05 7.20
CA SER A 140 8.29 -15.80 7.91
C SER A 140 9.51 -15.05 7.36
N ASP A 141 10.45 -15.77 6.73
CA ASP A 141 11.68 -15.19 6.19
C ASP A 141 11.56 -14.77 4.71
N ASN A 142 10.42 -15.07 4.06
CA ASN A 142 10.17 -14.72 2.65
C ASN A 142 9.32 -13.45 2.58
N HIS A 143 9.93 -12.34 2.15
CA HIS A 143 9.28 -11.04 2.07
C HIS A 143 7.99 -11.06 1.25
N THR A 144 8.03 -11.68 0.06
CA THR A 144 6.88 -11.76 -0.84
C THR A 144 5.73 -12.55 -0.23
N GLU A 145 6.03 -13.64 0.47
CA GLU A 145 4.98 -14.40 1.19
C GLU A 145 4.40 -13.57 2.33
N VAL A 146 5.23 -12.83 3.09
CA VAL A 146 4.75 -11.95 4.16
C VAL A 146 3.83 -10.85 3.61
N GLU A 147 4.14 -10.25 2.47
CA GLU A 147 3.29 -9.25 1.80
C GLU A 147 1.94 -9.85 1.40
N ILE A 148 1.95 -11.01 0.74
CA ILE A 148 0.73 -11.68 0.28
C ILE A 148 -0.12 -12.14 1.47
N CYS A 149 0.50 -12.69 2.52
CA CYS A 149 -0.19 -13.03 3.77
C CYS A 149 -0.80 -11.79 4.44
N THR A 150 -0.08 -10.66 4.42
CA THR A 150 -0.56 -9.39 4.99
C THR A 150 -1.80 -8.89 4.25
N LEU A 151 -1.74 -8.82 2.92
CA LEU A 151 -2.88 -8.43 2.08
C LEU A 151 -4.07 -9.36 2.32
N ALA A 152 -3.83 -10.66 2.38
CA ALA A 152 -4.88 -11.64 2.60
C ALA A 152 -5.55 -11.50 3.97
N VAL A 153 -4.82 -11.20 5.05
CA VAL A 153 -5.39 -10.90 6.37
C VAL A 153 -6.28 -9.66 6.31
N VAL A 154 -5.83 -8.60 5.63
CA VAL A 154 -6.61 -7.37 5.44
C VAL A 154 -7.88 -7.63 4.63
N VAL A 155 -7.80 -8.39 3.54
CA VAL A 155 -8.96 -8.80 2.74
C VAL A 155 -9.93 -9.63 3.58
N ALA A 156 -9.44 -10.60 4.36
CA ALA A 156 -10.27 -11.43 5.22
C ALA A 156 -10.99 -10.62 6.31
N PHE A 157 -10.29 -9.70 6.98
CA PHE A 157 -10.91 -8.80 7.97
C PHE A 157 -11.96 -7.91 7.31
N THR A 158 -11.61 -7.26 6.19
CA THR A 158 -12.50 -6.35 5.46
C THR A 158 -13.74 -7.09 4.96
N ALA A 159 -13.59 -8.32 4.47
CA ALA A 159 -14.71 -9.14 3.99
C ALA A 159 -15.69 -9.47 5.13
N ARG A 160 -15.18 -9.71 6.34
CA ARG A 160 -16.01 -9.95 7.53
C ARG A 160 -16.75 -8.69 8.00
N GLN A 161 -16.14 -7.53 7.83
CA GLN A 161 -16.70 -6.24 8.26
C GLN A 161 -17.39 -5.47 7.13
N ILE A 162 -17.64 -6.08 5.98
CA ILE A 162 -18.07 -5.38 4.75
C ILE A 162 -19.39 -4.61 4.84
N LYS A 163 -20.17 -4.81 5.90
CA LYS A 163 -21.41 -4.08 6.17
C LYS A 163 -21.23 -2.79 6.98
N ASP A 164 -20.03 -2.57 7.52
CA ASP A 164 -19.70 -1.42 8.36
C ASP A 164 -18.64 -0.55 7.65
N ASP A 165 -19.10 0.27 6.70
CA ASP A 165 -18.23 1.13 5.90
C ASP A 165 -17.41 2.12 6.76
N VAL A 166 -17.96 2.55 7.91
CA VAL A 166 -17.29 3.45 8.85
C VAL A 166 -16.11 2.73 9.49
N LEU A 167 -16.34 1.51 10.02
CA LEU A 167 -15.30 0.70 10.62
C LEU A 167 -14.19 0.37 9.62
N ILE A 168 -14.57 -0.01 8.39
CA ILE A 168 -13.60 -0.27 7.34
C ILE A 168 -12.80 1.01 7.04
N GLY A 169 -13.46 2.16 6.93
CA GLY A 169 -12.79 3.47 6.78
C GLY A 169 -11.73 3.73 7.86
N ASP A 170 -12.10 3.56 9.13
CA ASP A 170 -11.20 3.73 10.27
C ASP A 170 -10.07 2.70 10.29
N PHE A 171 -10.35 1.46 9.89
CA PHE A 171 -9.36 0.40 9.76
C PHE A 171 -8.29 0.75 8.71
N TYR A 172 -8.67 1.15 7.50
CA TYR A 172 -7.70 1.58 6.48
C TYR A 172 -6.96 2.86 6.88
N ARG A 173 -7.62 3.79 7.58
CA ARG A 173 -6.94 4.95 8.18
C ARG A 173 -5.87 4.49 9.18
N CYS A 174 -6.17 3.49 10.00
CA CYS A 174 -5.20 2.92 10.94
C CYS A 174 -4.06 2.19 10.21
N LEU A 175 -4.35 1.41 9.17
CA LEU A 175 -3.34 0.77 8.33
C LEU A 175 -2.36 1.79 7.75
N SER A 176 -2.86 2.92 7.24
CA SER A 176 -2.01 4.00 6.72
C SER A 176 -1.16 4.71 7.79
N ALA A 177 -1.54 4.60 9.06
CA ALA A 177 -0.72 5.10 10.18
C ALA A 177 0.46 4.17 10.50
N LEU A 178 0.36 2.88 10.14
CA LEU A 178 1.48 1.93 10.24
C LEU A 178 2.66 2.38 9.37
N ASP A 179 2.39 3.08 8.28
CA ASP A 179 3.41 3.63 7.37
C ASP A 179 4.23 4.77 8.00
N ARG A 180 3.75 5.38 9.09
CA ARG A 180 4.36 6.57 9.70
C ARG A 180 5.31 6.27 10.86
N GLU A 181 5.13 5.16 11.56
CA GLU A 181 5.91 4.87 12.78
C GLU A 181 7.38 4.51 12.53
N ASP A 182 7.77 4.20 11.29
CA ASP A 182 9.17 3.96 10.92
C ASP A 182 9.99 5.26 10.79
N SER A 183 9.34 6.42 10.91
CA SER A 183 9.94 7.73 10.68
C SER A 183 10.31 8.49 11.96
N ALA A 184 10.09 7.93 13.15
CA ALA A 184 10.34 8.64 14.41
C ALA A 184 11.85 8.83 14.73
N ASN A 185 12.77 8.28 13.93
CA ASN A 185 14.22 8.45 14.10
C ASN A 185 14.98 8.58 12.77
N ASN A 186 14.65 9.55 11.89
CA ASN A 186 15.62 10.32 11.09
C ASN A 186 14.92 11.41 10.25
N GLU A 187 15.51 12.59 10.13
CA GLU A 187 15.09 13.66 9.20
C GLU A 187 15.39 13.30 7.73
N GLN A 188 14.83 12.20 7.22
CA GLN A 188 15.13 11.71 5.88
C GLN A 188 13.91 11.02 5.27
N TRP A 189 13.13 11.76 4.47
CA TRP A 189 12.22 11.33 3.39
C TRP A 189 11.80 9.85 3.35
N SER A 190 11.30 9.32 4.45
CA SER A 190 11.39 7.89 4.81
C SER A 190 10.36 6.99 4.11
N GLY A 191 9.94 7.35 2.90
CA GLY A 191 9.04 6.53 2.07
C GLY A 191 9.25 6.69 0.55
N LEU A 192 10.25 7.46 0.11
CA LEU A 192 10.59 7.58 -1.31
C LEU A 192 11.66 6.56 -1.70
N TYR A 193 11.48 5.91 -2.86
CA TYR A 193 12.52 5.04 -3.42
C TYR A 193 13.72 5.88 -3.84
N ARG A 194 14.93 5.44 -3.50
CA ARG A 194 16.17 6.10 -3.90
C ARG A 194 16.75 5.43 -5.13
N PHE A 195 16.67 6.11 -6.25
CA PHE A 195 17.20 5.60 -7.50
C PHE A 195 18.72 5.82 -7.57
N SER A 196 19.43 4.79 -7.99
CA SER A 196 20.81 4.97 -8.42
C SER A 196 20.85 5.76 -9.73
N ILE A 197 21.95 6.49 -9.95
CA ILE A 197 22.18 7.22 -11.21
C ILE A 197 22.08 6.26 -12.41
N ALA A 198 22.58 5.03 -12.26
CA ALA A 198 22.52 4.00 -13.29
C ALA A 198 21.08 3.60 -13.64
N GLU A 199 20.18 3.45 -12.64
CA GLU A 199 18.77 3.16 -12.89
C GLU A 199 18.08 4.30 -13.65
N ILE A 200 18.34 5.55 -13.25
CA ILE A 200 17.81 6.73 -13.93
C ILE A 200 18.33 6.80 -15.38
N ASP A 201 19.62 6.61 -15.59
CA ASP A 201 20.24 6.64 -16.92
C ASP A 201 19.70 5.52 -17.82
N ASN A 202 19.52 4.32 -17.29
CA ASN A 202 18.90 3.21 -18.03
C ASN A 202 17.45 3.55 -18.38
N ALA A 203 16.69 4.10 -17.43
CA ALA A 203 15.28 4.41 -17.63
C ALA A 203 15.06 5.46 -18.73
N ILE A 204 15.86 6.53 -18.77
CA ILE A 204 15.75 7.58 -19.81
C ILE A 204 16.34 7.15 -21.15
N SER A 205 17.23 6.15 -21.17
CA SER A 205 17.87 5.65 -22.39
C SER A 205 17.04 4.61 -23.13
N TYR A 206 15.90 4.20 -22.56
CA TYR A 206 14.91 3.34 -23.24
C TYR A 206 14.48 3.93 -24.59
N TYR A 207 14.36 5.26 -24.66
CA TYR A 207 14.14 5.98 -25.92
C TYR A 207 15.48 6.50 -26.43
N SER A 208 15.86 6.11 -27.64
CA SER A 208 17.03 6.65 -28.34
C SER A 208 16.57 7.47 -29.56
N PRO A 209 16.80 8.79 -29.60
CA PRO A 209 17.44 9.63 -28.56
C PRO A 209 16.55 9.85 -27.33
N ARG A 210 17.18 10.26 -26.20
CA ARG A 210 16.48 10.58 -24.93
C ARG A 210 15.32 11.55 -25.19
N LEU A 211 14.10 11.17 -24.81
CA LEU A 211 12.91 11.97 -25.08
C LEU A 211 12.71 13.04 -24.00
N SER A 212 13.02 14.29 -24.31
CA SER A 212 12.71 15.44 -23.44
C SER A 212 11.24 15.81 -23.58
N LEU A 213 10.55 15.87 -22.45
CA LEU A 213 9.14 16.28 -22.36
C LEU A 213 8.99 17.80 -22.17
N GLY A 214 10.02 18.46 -21.62
CA GLY A 214 10.03 19.90 -21.41
C GLY A 214 11.24 20.39 -20.61
N SER A 215 11.42 21.70 -20.58
CA SER A 215 12.49 22.38 -19.83
C SER A 215 11.98 23.67 -19.22
N GLY A 216 12.44 23.99 -18.00
CA GLY A 216 12.12 25.23 -17.30
C GLY A 216 13.30 25.74 -16.47
N SER A 217 13.06 26.76 -15.65
CA SER A 217 14.09 27.39 -14.80
C SER A 217 14.69 26.44 -13.76
N ALA A 218 13.92 25.43 -13.31
CA ALA A 218 14.36 24.46 -12.32
C ALA A 218 15.11 23.25 -12.91
N GLY A 219 14.95 22.96 -14.20
CA GLY A 219 15.50 21.73 -14.77
C GLY A 219 14.90 21.29 -16.11
N ARG A 220 15.18 20.03 -16.48
CA ARG A 220 14.59 19.36 -17.66
C ARG A 220 13.82 18.13 -17.24
N VAL A 221 12.76 17.82 -17.96
CA VAL A 221 11.94 16.62 -17.75
C VAL A 221 12.15 15.68 -18.94
N PHE A 222 12.40 14.42 -18.63
CA PHE A 222 12.56 13.33 -19.60
C PHE A 222 11.48 12.27 -19.39
N LYS A 223 11.09 11.60 -20.47
CA LYS A 223 10.33 10.35 -20.36
C LYS A 223 11.29 9.22 -20.02
N GLY A 224 10.98 8.46 -18.97
CA GLY A 224 11.71 7.26 -18.58
C GLY A 224 10.82 6.02 -18.58
N VAL A 225 11.43 4.84 -18.66
CA VAL A 225 10.79 3.54 -18.44
C VAL A 225 11.60 2.77 -17.39
N LEU A 226 11.02 2.53 -16.22
CA LEU A 226 11.67 1.76 -15.15
C LEU A 226 11.81 0.27 -15.54
N PRO A 227 12.66 -0.52 -14.85
CA PRO A 227 12.77 -1.96 -15.10
C PRO A 227 11.43 -2.73 -15.00
N SER A 228 10.49 -2.22 -14.21
CA SER A 228 9.11 -2.73 -14.11
C SER A 228 8.27 -2.49 -15.37
N GLY A 229 8.76 -1.74 -16.36
CA GLY A 229 8.00 -1.29 -17.52
C GLY A 229 7.19 -0.01 -17.27
N GLN A 230 7.20 0.52 -16.05
CA GLN A 230 6.48 1.74 -15.70
C GLN A 230 7.05 2.96 -16.42
N ILE A 231 6.17 3.72 -17.07
CA ILE A 231 6.51 5.02 -17.66
C ILE A 231 6.51 6.08 -16.56
N VAL A 232 7.60 6.85 -16.48
CA VAL A 232 7.81 7.92 -15.50
C VAL A 232 8.25 9.22 -16.16
N ALA A 233 8.00 10.34 -15.48
CA ALA A 233 8.61 11.63 -15.79
C ALA A 233 9.81 11.85 -14.86
N ILE A 234 11.02 11.95 -15.42
CA ILE A 234 12.26 12.15 -14.67
C ILE A 234 12.67 13.60 -14.79
N LYS A 235 12.58 14.35 -13.69
CA LYS A 235 12.97 15.76 -13.63
C LYS A 235 14.42 15.88 -13.16
N GLN A 236 15.32 16.19 -14.09
CA GLN A 236 16.70 16.52 -13.79
C GLN A 236 16.80 18.00 -13.36
N ILE A 237 17.08 18.24 -12.09
CA ILE A 237 17.26 19.58 -11.52
C ILE A 237 18.64 20.13 -11.84
N TYR A 238 18.72 21.41 -12.21
CA TYR A 238 20.02 22.06 -12.43
C TYR A 238 20.78 22.26 -11.12
N LYS A 239 22.11 22.09 -11.15
CA LYS A 239 22.97 22.28 -9.95
C LYS A 239 22.76 23.63 -9.26
N SER A 240 22.45 24.69 -10.03
CA SER A 240 22.18 26.03 -9.52
C SER A 240 20.87 26.16 -8.74
N ALA A 241 19.96 25.20 -8.84
CA ALA A 241 18.66 25.17 -8.16
C ALA A 241 18.61 24.15 -7.00
N MET A 242 19.72 23.46 -6.72
CA MET A 242 19.75 22.22 -5.95
C MET A 242 19.56 22.37 -4.43
N SER A 243 19.86 23.50 -3.78
CA SER A 243 19.82 23.54 -2.29
C SER A 243 18.41 23.79 -1.73
N ASP A 244 17.76 24.87 -2.14
CA ASP A 244 16.53 25.33 -1.45
C ASP A 244 15.27 24.89 -2.19
N SER A 245 15.33 24.78 -3.52
CA SER A 245 14.15 24.43 -4.32
C SER A 245 13.91 22.93 -4.42
N PHE A 246 14.99 22.13 -4.50
CA PHE A 246 14.89 20.67 -4.56
C PHE A 246 14.33 20.08 -3.27
N THR A 247 14.93 20.42 -2.13
CA THR A 247 14.50 19.94 -0.81
C THR A 247 13.03 20.28 -0.56
N ARG A 248 12.60 21.52 -0.84
CA ARG A 248 11.20 21.95 -0.67
C ARG A 248 10.23 21.26 -1.63
N GLU A 249 10.64 21.02 -2.88
CA GLU A 249 9.80 20.33 -3.87
C GLU A 249 9.63 18.85 -3.49
N VAL A 250 10.70 18.19 -3.05
CA VAL A 250 10.65 16.84 -2.48
C VAL A 250 9.81 16.82 -1.18
N GLU A 251 9.91 17.85 -0.34
CA GLU A 251 9.09 18.03 0.88
C GLU A 251 7.60 18.11 0.62
N GLY A 252 7.22 18.98 -0.31
CA GLY A 252 5.84 19.18 -0.66
C GLY A 252 5.27 17.92 -1.30
N LEU A 253 5.95 17.39 -2.32
CA LEU A 253 5.42 16.30 -3.13
C LEU A 253 5.46 14.94 -2.43
N SER A 254 6.40 14.71 -1.51
CA SER A 254 6.44 13.46 -0.72
C SER A 254 5.22 13.29 0.18
N ARG A 255 4.59 14.39 0.61
CA ARG A 255 3.48 14.37 1.59
C ARG A 255 2.09 14.48 0.96
N ILE A 256 1.99 14.94 -0.27
CA ILE A 256 0.71 15.22 -0.93
C ILE A 256 0.25 14.01 -1.75
N ARG A 257 -0.99 13.57 -1.52
CA ARG A 257 -1.68 12.53 -2.30
C ARG A 257 -3.02 13.08 -2.77
N HIS A 258 -3.20 13.17 -4.08
CA HIS A 258 -4.47 13.61 -4.65
C HIS A 258 -4.66 13.02 -6.05
N PRO A 259 -5.88 12.57 -6.43
CA PRO A 259 -6.14 11.98 -7.75
C PRO A 259 -5.75 12.87 -8.94
N ASN A 260 -5.77 14.19 -8.73
CA ASN A 260 -5.45 15.19 -9.75
C ASN A 260 -4.03 15.77 -9.62
N LEU A 261 -3.15 15.16 -8.81
CA LEU A 261 -1.76 15.58 -8.66
C LEU A 261 -0.82 14.42 -8.99
N VAL A 262 0.32 14.74 -9.62
CA VAL A 262 1.36 13.75 -9.90
C VAL A 262 2.01 13.32 -8.58
N CYS A 263 2.14 12.01 -8.40
CA CYS A 263 2.82 11.46 -7.23
C CYS A 263 4.34 11.41 -7.45
N LEU A 264 5.10 11.84 -6.44
CA LEU A 264 6.55 11.67 -6.43
C LEU A 264 6.90 10.22 -6.07
N PHE A 265 7.51 9.53 -7.02
CA PHE A 265 7.81 8.09 -6.90
C PHE A 265 9.13 7.82 -6.17
N GLY A 266 10.10 8.72 -6.32
CA GLY A 266 11.43 8.58 -5.72
C GLY A 266 12.34 9.78 -6.00
N GLU A 267 13.53 9.74 -5.43
CA GLU A 267 14.63 10.71 -5.62
C GLU A 267 15.89 10.07 -6.20
#